data_AF-A0A072U8W1-F1
#
_entry.id   AF-A0A072U8W1-F1
#
_cell.length_a   1.000
_cell.length_b   1.000
_cell.length_c   1.000
_cell.angle_alpha   90.00
_cell.angle_beta   90.00
_cell.angle_gamma   90.00
#
_symmetry.space_group_name_H-M   'P 1'
#
loop_
_entity.id
_entity.type
_entity.pdbx_description
1 polymer ?
#
loop_
_entity_poly.entity_id
_entity_poly.type
_entity_poly.pdbx_seq_one_letter_code
_entity_poly.pdbx_strand_id
1 'polypeptide(L)'
;MFSTLTLILLWLLVIYLGCTSFHDCFVQGCDASVVIAGSGSEKTAFPNLGLRGFEVIDDAKTKLETACPGVVSCADIVTLAARDSVVLVII
;
A
#
# COMPACT_ATOMS: atom_id res chain seq x y z
N MET A 1 16.29 2.71 -19.89
CA MET A 1 17.01 1.45 -19.63
C MET A 1 16.98 1.21 -18.13
N PHE A 2 15.93 0.55 -17.65
CA PHE A 2 15.80 0.23 -16.23
C PHE A 2 16.79 -0.88 -15.88
N SER A 3 17.53 -0.72 -14.77
CA SER A 3 18.42 -1.77 -14.29
C SER A 3 17.59 -3.00 -13.89
N THR A 4 18.18 -4.20 -13.97
CA THR A 4 17.58 -5.43 -13.43
C THR A 4 17.13 -5.24 -11.98
N LEU A 5 17.89 -4.46 -11.20
CA LEU A 5 17.52 -4.11 -9.82
C LEU A 5 16.25 -3.26 -9.75
N THR A 6 16.09 -2.28 -10.64
CA THR A 6 14.90 -1.43 -10.71
C THR A 6 13.67 -2.25 -11.10
N LEU A 7 13.79 -3.18 -12.05
CA LEU A 7 12.69 -4.06 -12.45
C LEU A 7 12.27 -5.00 -11.31
N ILE A 8 13.23 -5.55 -10.55
CA ILE A 8 12.95 -6.38 -9.36
C ILE A 8 12.21 -5.55 -8.29
N LEU A 9 12.67 -4.33 -8.01
CA LEU A 9 12.03 -3.45 -7.03
C LEU A 9 10.61 -3.06 -7.45
N LEU A 10 10.39 -2.73 -8.72
CA LEU A 10 9.07 -2.42 -9.27
C LEU A 10 8.14 -3.63 -9.20
N TRP A 11 8.64 -4.82 -9.50
CA TRP A 11 7.87 -6.07 -9.36
C TRP A 11 7.45 -6.34 -7.92
N LEU A 12 8.35 -6.12 -6.96
CA LEU A 12 8.05 -6.26 -5.54
C LEU A 12 6.99 -5.25 -5.09
N LEU A 13 7.07 -4.00 -5.56
CA LEU A 13 6.07 -2.97 -5.25
C LEU A 13 4.68 -3.33 -5.78
N VAL A 14 4.59 -3.87 -7.00
CA VAL A 14 3.32 -4.36 -7.56
C VAL A 14 2.71 -5.46 -6.70
N ILE A 15 3.51 -6.43 -6.27
CA ILE A 15 3.03 -7.52 -5.41
C ILE A 15 2.55 -6.97 -4.07
N TYR A 16 3.35 -6.12 -3.41
CA TYR A 16 3.06 -5.65 -2.05
C TYR A 16 1.88 -4.69 -1.98
N LEU A 17 1.84 -3.68 -2.85
CA LEU A 17 0.77 -2.67 -2.85
C LEU A 17 -0.52 -3.21 -3.46
N GLY A 18 -0.41 -4.05 -4.50
CA GLY A 18 -1.56 -4.73 -5.09
C GLY A 18 -2.26 -5.67 -4.11
N CYS A 19 -1.50 -6.50 -3.38
CA CYS A 19 -2.08 -7.38 -2.36
C CYS A 19 -2.71 -6.58 -1.21
N THR A 20 -2.05 -5.52 -0.73
CA THR A 20 -2.61 -4.69 0.35
C THR A 20 -3.94 -4.05 -0.05
N SER A 21 -4.02 -3.48 -1.25
CA SER A 21 -5.27 -2.88 -1.77
C SER A 21 -6.39 -3.91 -1.93
N PHE A 22 -6.08 -5.12 -2.39
CA PHE A 22 -7.08 -6.19 -2.49
C PHE A 22 -7.63 -6.58 -1.10
N HIS A 23 -6.74 -6.78 -0.12
CA HIS A 23 -7.15 -7.20 1.22
C HIS A 23 -7.97 -6.14 1.95
N ASP A 24 -7.62 -4.86 1.77
CA ASP A 24 -8.41 -3.73 2.28
C ASP A 24 -9.82 -3.75 1.69
N CYS A 25 -9.93 -3.70 0.36
CA CYS A 25 -11.23 -3.59 -0.30
C CYS A 25 -12.13 -4.83 -0.15
N PHE A 26 -11.57 -6.01 0.13
CA PHE A 26 -12.34 -7.26 0.26
C PHE A 26 -13.05 -7.37 1.61
N VAL A 27 -12.53 -6.71 2.65
CA VAL A 27 -13.10 -6.74 4.00
C VAL A 27 -13.66 -5.36 4.31
N GLN A 28 -14.98 -5.26 4.43
CA GLN A 28 -15.67 -4.02 4.84
C GLN A 28 -15.46 -2.76 3.96
N GLY A 29 -14.69 -2.85 2.88
CA GLY A 29 -14.52 -1.80 1.86
C GLY A 29 -13.13 -1.18 1.90
N CYS A 30 -12.80 -0.32 0.92
CA CYS A 30 -11.49 0.31 0.83
C CYS A 30 -11.38 1.48 1.84
N ASP A 31 -11.18 1.17 3.12
CA ASP A 31 -11.17 2.13 4.23
C ASP A 31 -9.82 2.25 4.96
N ALA A 32 -8.79 1.56 4.45
CA ALA A 32 -7.45 1.47 5.05
C ALA A 32 -7.42 0.82 6.44
N SER A 33 -8.44 0.06 6.83
CA SER A 33 -8.44 -0.69 8.09
C SER A 33 -7.32 -1.75 8.14
N VAL A 34 -6.89 -2.29 7.00
CA VAL A 34 -5.81 -3.29 6.92
C VAL A 34 -4.44 -2.76 7.34
N VAL A 35 -4.21 -1.43 7.29
CA VAL A 35 -2.90 -0.85 7.64
C VAL A 35 -2.79 -0.51 9.13
N ILE A 36 -3.91 -0.49 9.85
CA ILE A 36 -3.98 -0.13 11.27
C ILE A 36 -3.38 -1.25 12.12
N ALA A 37 -2.41 -0.91 12.98
CA ALA A 37 -1.80 -1.83 13.92
C ALA A 37 -2.54 -1.85 15.27
N GLY A 38 -2.76 -3.04 15.82
CA GLY A 38 -3.38 -3.21 17.14
C GLY A 38 -3.77 -4.66 17.43
N SER A 39 -4.07 -4.96 18.70
CA SER A 39 -4.62 -6.26 19.08
C SER A 39 -6.00 -6.44 18.45
N GLY A 40 -6.20 -7.52 17.68
CA GLY A 40 -7.46 -7.75 16.97
C GLY A 40 -7.65 -6.88 15.73
N SER A 41 -6.60 -6.21 15.27
CA SER A 41 -6.62 -5.49 13.98
C SER A 41 -6.61 -6.46 12.82
N GLU A 42 -7.15 -6.02 11.68
CA GLU A 42 -7.10 -6.77 10.43
C GLU A 42 -5.66 -7.08 10.02
N LYS A 43 -4.72 -6.17 10.28
CA LYS A 43 -3.29 -6.38 10.02
C LYS A 43 -2.72 -7.63 10.68
N THR A 44 -3.26 -8.02 11.83
CA THR A 44 -2.85 -9.21 12.60
C THR A 44 -3.68 -10.46 12.29
N ALA A 45 -4.70 -10.35 11.45
CA ALA A 45 -5.53 -11.47 11.07
C ALA A 45 -4.70 -12.51 10.29
N PHE A 46 -4.98 -13.80 10.51
CA PHE A 46 -4.30 -14.90 9.83
C PHE A 46 -4.15 -14.72 8.30
N PRO A 47 -5.18 -14.31 7.53
CA PRO A 47 -5.03 -14.09 6.08
C PRO A 47 -4.08 -12.94 5.71
N ASN A 48 -3.79 -12.02 6.64
CA ASN A 48 -3.05 -10.79 6.39
C ASN A 48 -1.58 -10.85 6.86
N LEU A 49 -1.16 -11.95 7.50
CA LEU A 49 0.21 -12.13 8.03
C LEU A 49 1.30 -12.11 6.93
N GLY A 50 0.92 -12.34 5.66
CA GLY A 50 1.82 -12.30 4.52
C GLY A 50 1.97 -10.93 3.85
N LEU A 51 1.14 -9.95 4.25
CA LEU A 51 1.17 -8.60 3.68
C LEU A 51 2.43 -7.86 4.12
N ARG A 52 2.99 -7.05 3.20
CA ARG A 52 4.23 -6.28 3.37
C ARG A 52 4.09 -4.93 2.67
N GLY A 53 5.03 -4.02 2.90
CA GLY A 53 5.04 -2.70 2.27
C GLY A 53 4.20 -1.66 3.00
N PHE A 54 3.83 -1.91 4.26
CA PHE A 54 3.13 -0.93 5.10
C PHE A 54 3.97 0.32 5.34
N GLU A 55 5.29 0.14 5.44
CA GLU A 55 6.27 1.22 5.59
C GLU A 55 6.25 2.21 4.42
N VAL A 56 5.94 1.75 3.21
CA VAL A 56 5.84 2.63 2.02
C VAL A 56 4.61 3.53 2.13
N ILE A 57 3.51 3.00 2.69
CA ILE A 57 2.27 3.73 2.90
C ILE A 57 2.45 4.77 4.01
N ASP A 58 3.10 4.39 5.12
CA ASP A 58 3.41 5.29 6.23
C ASP A 58 4.34 6.44 5.81
N ASP A 59 5.38 6.14 5.01
CA ASP A 59 6.28 7.15 4.46
C ASP A 59 5.55 8.13 3.51
N ALA A 60 4.67 7.61 2.65
CA ALA A 60 3.87 8.42 1.76
C ALA A 60 2.91 9.34 2.55
N LYS A 61 2.22 8.78 3.57
CA LYS A 61 1.33 9.54 4.44
C LYS A 61 2.08 10.63 5.19
N THR A 62 3.27 10.34 5.73
CA THR A 62 4.11 11.32 6.43
C THR A 62 4.48 12.50 5.54
N LYS A 63 4.89 12.23 4.29
CA LYS A 63 5.20 13.28 3.31
C LYS A 63 3.97 14.11 2.94
N LEU A 64 2.82 13.45 2.76
CA LEU A 64 1.56 14.12 2.42
C LEU A 64 1.03 14.96 3.57
N GLU A 65 1.12 14.50 4.82
CA GLU A 65 0.74 15.32 5.98
C GLU A 65 1.65 16.54 6.16
N THR A 66 2.91 16.44 5.73
CA THR A 66 3.83 17.59 5.73
C THR A 66 3.43 18.63 4.66
N ALA A 67 2.94 18.18 3.50
CA ALA A 67 2.58 19.06 2.39
C ALA A 67 1.14 19.60 2.46
N CYS A 68 0.20 18.76 2.90
CA CYS A 68 -1.24 19.00 2.96
C CYS A 68 -1.89 18.24 4.13
N PRO A 69 -1.84 18.80 5.36
CA PRO A 69 -2.34 18.13 6.56
C PRO A 69 -3.83 17.79 6.48
N GLY A 70 -4.20 16.54 6.78
CA GLY A 70 -5.59 16.09 6.86
C GLY A 70 -6.37 16.07 5.54
N VAL A 71 -5.70 16.22 4.39
CA VAL A 71 -6.37 16.28 3.07
C VAL A 71 -6.48 14.90 2.43
N VAL A 72 -5.38 14.13 2.43
CA VAL A 72 -5.32 12.85 1.70
C VAL A 72 -5.59 11.68 2.65
N SER A 73 -6.57 10.84 2.33
CA SER A 73 -6.90 9.67 3.14
C SER A 73 -5.87 8.54 2.95
N CYS A 74 -5.73 7.65 3.94
CA CYS A 74 -4.87 6.48 3.79
C CYS A 74 -5.39 5.51 2.72
N ALA A 75 -6.71 5.42 2.54
CA ALA A 75 -7.34 4.57 1.53
C ALA A 75 -6.98 5.02 0.11
N ASP A 76 -6.95 6.34 -0.13
CA ASP A 76 -6.51 6.91 -1.41
C ASP A 76 -5.04 6.58 -1.68
N ILE A 77 -4.18 6.67 -0.66
CA ILE A 77 -2.75 6.32 -0.79
C ILE A 77 -2.59 4.86 -1.21
N VAL A 78 -3.26 3.93 -0.53
CA VAL A 78 -3.21 2.48 -0.85
C VAL A 78 -3.66 2.23 -2.29
N THR A 79 -4.78 2.82 -2.69
CA THR A 79 -5.36 2.62 -4.03
C THR A 79 -4.49 3.23 -5.13
N LEU A 80 -4.02 4.47 -4.94
CA LEU A 80 -3.16 5.15 -5.90
C LEU A 80 -1.78 4.49 -6.00
N ALA A 81 -1.19 4.07 -4.88
CA ALA A 81 0.09 3.38 -4.88
C ALA A 81 -0.01 2.03 -5.62
N ALA A 82 -1.09 1.27 -5.42
CA ALA A 82 -1.35 0.04 -6.17
C ALA A 82 -1.47 0.32 -7.68
N ARG A 83 -2.27 1.33 -8.08
CA ARG A 83 -2.39 1.75 -9.49
C ARG A 83 -1.04 2.14 -10.09
N ASP A 84 -0.31 3.02 -9.42
CA ASP A 84 0.93 3.59 -9.94
C ASP A 84 2.03 2.54 -10.03
N SER A 85 2.06 1.56 -9.11
CA SER A 85 2.98 0.43 -9.19
C SER A 85 2.81 -0.37 -10.50
N VAL A 86 1.55 -0.60 -10.93
CA VAL A 86 1.25 -1.31 -12.18
C VAL A 86 1.66 -0.48 -13.40
N VAL A 87 1.37 0.81 -13.39
CA VAL A 87 1.77 1.73 -14.48
C VAL A 87 3.28 1.76 -14.63
N LEU A 88 4.03 1.83 -13.52
CA LEU A 88 5.49 1.85 -13.52
C LEU A 88 6.15 0.57 -14.05
N VAL A 89 5.44 -0.58 -14.01
CA VAL A 89 5.92 -1.84 -14.58
C VAL A 89 5.61 -1.95 -16.08
N ILE A 90 4.57 -1.26 -16.55
CA ILE A 90 4.13 -1.30 -17.95
C ILE A 90 4.93 -0.34 -18.85
N ILE A 91 5.57 0.70 -18.27
CA ILE A 91 6.38 1.70 -18.99
C ILE A 91 7.88 1.39 -18.95
#